data_AF-A0A523VID2-F1
#
_entry.id   AF-A0A523VID2-F1
#
_cell.length_a   1.000
_cell.length_b   1.000
_cell.length_c   1.000
_cell.angle_alpha   90.00
_cell.angle_beta   90.00
_cell.angle_gamma   90.00
#
_symmetry.space_group_name_H-M   'P 1'
#
loop_
_entity.id
_entity.type
_entity.pdbx_description
1 polymer ?
#
loop_
_entity_poly.entity_id
_entity_poly.type
_entity_poly.pdbx_seq_one_letter_code
_entity_poly.pdbx_strand_id
1 'polypeptide(L)'
;YLVCSNMIDKVSKLEAQSYIKELQEKIDSNQDFKDRFLVAQENYKRERNALIKNPSQLNKSQKEALKSGIGGVAKLDKVKCLHCHLAHYLTTGFNVVGEEVAKIVGTTC
;
A
#
# COMPACT_ATOMS: atom_id res chain seq x y z
N TYR A 1 -2.51 -6.05 -7.01
CA TYR A 1 -1.03 -5.97 -7.00
C TYR A 1 -0.58 -5.56 -8.40
N LEU A 2 0.66 -5.08 -8.56
CA LEU A 2 1.17 -4.63 -9.86
C LEU A 2 1.28 -5.80 -10.84
N VAL A 3 0.89 -5.63 -12.11
CA VAL A 3 0.94 -6.69 -13.13
C VAL A 3 1.92 -6.44 -14.27
N CYS A 4 2.37 -5.20 -14.46
CA CYS A 4 3.35 -4.84 -15.50
C CYS A 4 4.76 -5.31 -15.13
N SER A 5 5.36 -6.21 -15.90
CA SER A 5 6.69 -6.78 -15.64
C SER A 5 7.79 -5.71 -15.52
N ASN A 6 7.83 -4.75 -16.45
CA ASN A 6 8.83 -3.67 -16.42
C ASN A 6 8.77 -2.84 -15.13
N MET A 7 7.55 -2.49 -14.68
CA MET A 7 7.39 -1.74 -13.44
C MET A 7 7.67 -2.60 -12.21
N ILE A 8 7.33 -3.90 -12.24
CA ILE A 8 7.69 -4.84 -11.16
C ILE A 8 9.21 -4.85 -10.99
N ASP A 9 9.98 -4.96 -12.08
CA ASP A 9 11.44 -5.00 -12.02
C ASP A 9 12.03 -3.69 -11.46
N LYS A 10 11.50 -2.55 -11.87
CA LYS A 10 11.92 -1.24 -11.34
C LYS A 10 11.63 -1.11 -9.85
N VAL A 11 10.44 -1.52 -9.41
CA VAL A 11 10.05 -1.45 -7.99
C VAL A 11 10.89 -2.42 -7.15
N SER A 12 11.14 -3.64 -7.64
CA SER A 12 11.98 -4.62 -6.95
C SER A 12 13.42 -4.10 -6.75
N LYS A 13 13.96 -3.36 -7.72
CA LYS A 13 15.27 -2.69 -7.57
C LYS A 13 15.26 -1.64 -6.46
N LEU A 14 14.19 -0.85 -6.35
CA LEU A 14 14.04 0.13 -5.26
C LEU A 14 13.94 -0.54 -3.90
N GLU A 15 13.20 -1.63 -3.78
CA GLU A 15 13.12 -2.40 -2.53
C GLU A 15 14.49 -2.96 -2.13
N ALA A 16 15.27 -3.48 -3.09
CA ALA A 16 16.64 -3.96 -2.85
C ALA A 16 17.59 -2.83 -2.40
N GLN A 17 17.32 -1.59 -2.79
CA GLN A 17 18.06 -0.40 -2.38
C GLN A 17 17.61 0.15 -1.01
N SER A 18 16.80 -0.60 -0.25
CA SER A 18 16.28 -0.20 1.07
C SER A 18 15.35 1.02 1.04
N TYR A 19 14.73 1.34 -0.11
CA TYR A 19 13.83 2.49 -0.22
C TYR A 19 12.58 2.38 0.69
N ILE A 20 12.17 1.15 1.03
CA ILE A 20 11.12 0.93 2.05
C ILE A 20 11.51 1.56 3.39
N LYS A 21 12.79 1.45 3.79
CA LYS A 21 13.29 2.01 5.05
C LYS A 21 13.26 3.53 5.02
N GLU A 22 13.69 4.15 3.93
CA GLU A 22 13.64 5.61 3.75
C GLU A 22 12.20 6.14 3.83
N LEU A 23 11.26 5.46 3.16
CA LEU A 23 9.85 5.82 3.23
C LEU A 23 9.27 5.61 4.64
N GLN A 24 9.68 4.56 5.34
CA GLN A 24 9.27 4.33 6.72
C GLN A 24 9.79 5.44 7.65
N GLU A 25 11.06 5.84 7.50
CA GLU A 25 11.64 6.97 8.24
C GLU A 25 10.89 8.27 7.95
N LYS A 26 10.50 8.51 6.69
CA LYS A 26 9.67 9.65 6.30
C LYS A 26 8.27 9.59 6.95
N ILE A 27 7.63 8.42 7.00
CA ILE A 27 6.36 8.22 7.71
C ILE A 27 6.52 8.48 9.21
N ASP A 28 7.63 8.04 9.80
CA ASP A 28 7.82 8.17 11.25
C ASP A 28 8.21 9.60 11.66
N SER A 29 8.81 10.39 10.75
CA SER A 29 9.32 11.75 11.02
C SER A 29 8.43 12.90 10.52
N ASN A 30 7.51 12.65 9.57
CA ASN A 30 6.64 13.68 9.01
C ASN A 30 5.16 13.34 9.25
N GLN A 31 4.51 14.12 10.12
CA GLN A 31 3.12 13.89 10.52
C GLN A 31 2.12 14.02 9.36
N ASP A 32 2.27 15.03 8.49
CA ASP A 32 1.39 15.19 7.31
C ASP A 32 1.50 13.98 6.37
N PHE A 33 2.73 13.55 6.10
CA PHE A 33 2.99 12.37 5.27
C PHE A 33 2.38 11.11 5.90
N LYS A 34 2.53 10.94 7.21
CA LYS A 34 1.93 9.84 7.97
C LYS A 34 0.42 9.85 7.90
N ASP A 35 -0.22 10.99 8.10
CA ASP A 35 -1.68 11.11 8.09
C ASP A 35 -2.25 10.75 6.71
N ARG A 36 -1.63 11.29 5.64
CA ARG A 36 -2.01 10.95 4.26
C ARG A 36 -1.78 9.46 3.96
N PHE A 37 -0.71 8.87 4.49
CA PHE A 37 -0.45 7.43 4.37
C PHE A 37 -1.50 6.58 5.08
N LEU A 38 -1.84 6.91 6.32
CA LEU A 38 -2.88 6.21 7.09
C LEU A 38 -4.26 6.34 6.45
N VAL A 39 -4.59 7.50 5.88
CA VAL A 39 -5.82 7.68 5.10
C VAL A 39 -5.86 6.74 3.90
N ALA A 40 -4.76 6.60 3.15
CA ALA A 40 -4.70 5.66 2.03
C ALA A 40 -4.88 4.19 2.48
N GLN A 41 -4.31 3.81 3.61
CA GLN A 41 -4.45 2.47 4.21
C GLN A 41 -5.90 2.18 4.63
N GLU A 42 -6.54 3.14 5.28
CA GLU A 42 -7.93 3.06 5.72
C GLU A 42 -8.90 3.02 4.54
N ASN A 43 -8.66 3.84 3.51
CA ASN A 43 -9.45 3.81 2.28
C ASN A 43 -9.36 2.46 1.57
N TYR A 44 -8.16 1.92 1.37
CA TYR A 44 -7.97 0.59 0.80
C TYR A 44 -8.72 -0.48 1.60
N LYS A 45 -8.60 -0.46 2.94
CA LYS A 45 -9.27 -1.41 3.84
C LYS A 45 -10.79 -1.31 3.69
N ARG A 46 -11.34 -0.09 3.69
CA ARG A 46 -12.77 0.18 3.53
C ARG A 46 -13.29 -0.35 2.20
N GLU A 47 -12.62 0.00 1.10
CA GLU A 47 -13.01 -0.40 -0.26
C GLU A 47 -12.93 -1.91 -0.46
N ARG A 48 -11.84 -2.55 -0.02
CA ARG A 48 -11.71 -4.01 -0.06
C ARG A 48 -12.82 -4.70 0.73
N ASN A 49 -13.10 -4.23 1.94
CA ASN A 49 -14.07 -4.87 2.82
C ASN A 49 -15.51 -4.65 2.34
N ALA A 50 -15.79 -3.58 1.58
CA ALA A 50 -17.09 -3.34 0.97
C ALA A 50 -17.46 -4.39 -0.11
N LEU A 51 -16.48 -5.15 -0.63
CA LEU A 51 -16.72 -6.22 -1.60
C LEU A 51 -17.29 -7.51 -0.97
N ILE A 52 -17.41 -7.57 0.36
CA ILE A 52 -17.84 -8.77 1.08
C ILE A 52 -19.36 -8.81 1.17
N LYS A 53 -19.97 -9.79 0.49
CA LYS A 53 -21.44 -9.94 0.47
C LYS A 53 -22.04 -10.42 1.81
N ASN A 54 -21.37 -11.37 2.49
CA ASN A 54 -21.88 -12.03 3.69
C ASN A 54 -20.86 -11.97 4.85
N PRO A 55 -20.62 -10.79 5.46
CA PRO A 55 -19.59 -10.64 6.50
C PRO A 55 -19.88 -11.47 7.78
N SER A 56 -21.13 -11.86 8.02
CA SER A 56 -21.53 -12.72 9.14
C SER A 56 -21.00 -14.15 9.04
N GLN A 57 -20.76 -14.65 7.82
CA GLN A 57 -20.26 -16.02 7.57
C GLN A 57 -18.74 -16.15 7.74
N LEU A 58 -18.03 -15.05 7.97
CA LEU A 58 -16.59 -15.06 8.12
C LEU A 58 -16.18 -15.70 9.46
N ASN A 59 -15.21 -16.60 9.40
CA ASN A 59 -14.58 -17.14 10.59
C ASN A 59 -13.66 -16.09 11.28
N LYS A 60 -13.19 -16.39 12.49
CA LYS A 60 -12.35 -15.47 13.27
C LYS A 60 -11.10 -15.00 12.50
N SER A 61 -10.40 -15.92 11.84
CA SER A 61 -9.18 -15.60 11.08
C SER A 61 -9.47 -14.67 9.91
N GLN A 62 -10.57 -14.92 9.17
CA GLN A 62 -11.00 -14.05 8.07
C GLN A 62 -11.34 -12.65 8.56
N LYS A 63 -12.06 -12.52 9.68
CA LYS A 63 -12.37 -11.21 10.30
C LYS A 63 -11.12 -10.45 10.72
N GLU A 64 -10.10 -11.13 11.24
CA GLU A 64 -8.82 -10.49 11.55
C GLU A 64 -8.09 -10.04 10.28
N ALA A 65 -8.11 -10.84 9.21
CA ALA A 65 -7.51 -10.45 7.93
C ALA A 65 -8.15 -9.19 7.33
N LEU A 66 -9.44 -8.91 7.62
CA LEU A 66 -10.13 -7.69 7.18
C LEU A 66 -9.57 -6.41 7.81
N LYS A 67 -8.82 -6.51 8.91
CA LYS A 67 -8.19 -5.35 9.56
C LYS A 67 -6.90 -4.92 8.86
N SER A 68 -6.33 -5.79 8.03
CA SER A 68 -5.06 -5.52 7.36
C SER A 68 -5.19 -4.42 6.29
N GLY A 69 -4.12 -3.65 6.11
CA GLY A 69 -4.02 -2.61 5.10
C GLY A 69 -3.52 -3.12 3.75
N ILE A 70 -2.98 -2.20 2.95
CA ILE A 70 -2.34 -2.44 1.66
C ILE A 70 -1.24 -3.50 1.81
N GLY A 71 -1.20 -4.45 0.88
CA GLY A 71 -0.29 -5.60 0.94
C GLY A 71 -0.59 -6.61 2.07
N GLY A 72 -1.68 -6.43 2.83
CA GLY A 72 -2.01 -7.27 3.96
C GLY A 72 -1.13 -6.98 5.19
N VAL A 73 -0.72 -5.72 5.38
CA VAL A 73 0.03 -5.30 6.57
C VAL A 73 -0.89 -5.24 7.80
N ALA A 74 -0.44 -5.77 8.93
CA ALA A 74 -1.21 -5.75 10.17
C ALA A 74 -1.19 -4.38 10.87
N LYS A 75 -0.04 -3.71 10.83
CA LYS A 75 0.15 -2.36 11.37
C LYS A 75 0.06 -1.34 10.24
N LEU A 76 -0.93 -0.46 10.27
CA LEU A 76 -1.24 0.44 9.14
C LEU A 76 -0.20 1.54 8.93
N ASP A 77 0.61 1.83 9.94
CA ASP A 77 1.75 2.75 9.88
C ASP A 77 3.02 2.11 9.28
N LYS A 78 2.95 0.84 8.86
CA LYS A 78 4.09 0.13 8.26
C LYS A 78 3.92 -0.09 6.76
N VAL A 79 5.01 0.07 6.03
CA VAL A 79 5.12 -0.26 4.61
C VAL A 79 5.58 -1.71 4.48
N LYS A 80 4.81 -2.53 3.75
CA LYS A 80 5.16 -3.95 3.51
C LYS A 80 5.91 -4.16 2.20
N CYS A 81 5.30 -3.79 1.07
CA CYS A 81 5.92 -3.83 -0.26
C CYS A 81 5.44 -2.68 -1.12
N LEU A 82 6.34 -2.11 -1.91
CA LEU A 82 6.10 -0.95 -2.76
C LEU A 82 5.20 -1.30 -3.95
N HIS A 83 5.17 -2.55 -4.43
CA HIS A 83 4.31 -2.95 -5.56
C HIS A 83 2.84 -2.73 -5.27
N CYS A 84 2.40 -3.04 -4.04
CA CYS A 84 1.01 -2.85 -3.63
C CYS A 84 0.67 -1.36 -3.48
N HIS A 85 1.59 -0.56 -2.95
CA HIS A 85 1.38 0.89 -2.81
C HIS A 85 1.33 1.59 -4.18
N LEU A 86 2.25 1.24 -5.09
CA LEU A 86 2.25 1.76 -6.46
C LEU A 86 0.97 1.34 -7.20
N ALA A 87 0.58 0.07 -7.14
CA ALA A 87 -0.64 -0.39 -7.79
C ALA A 87 -1.88 0.37 -7.28
N HIS A 88 -1.97 0.59 -5.96
CA HIS A 88 -3.04 1.38 -5.37
C HIS A 88 -3.04 2.81 -5.91
N TYR A 89 -1.88 3.48 -5.90
CA TYR A 89 -1.73 4.83 -6.44
C TYR A 89 -2.12 4.94 -7.92
N LEU A 90 -1.67 4.02 -8.77
CA LEU A 90 -2.00 4.03 -10.20
C LEU A 90 -3.51 3.85 -10.44
N THR A 91 -4.23 3.20 -9.52
CA THR A 91 -5.67 2.97 -9.65
C THR A 91 -6.49 4.14 -9.11
N THR A 92 -6.07 4.72 -7.99
CA THR A 92 -6.90 5.69 -7.24
C THR A 92 -6.39 7.12 -7.34
N GLY A 93 -5.12 7.33 -7.66
CA GLY A 93 -4.43 8.61 -7.46
C GLY A 93 -4.14 8.94 -5.99
N PHE A 94 -4.52 8.07 -5.05
CA PHE A 94 -4.46 8.31 -3.61
C PHE A 94 -3.60 7.27 -2.89
N ASN A 95 -2.32 7.56 -2.72
CA ASN A 95 -1.39 6.85 -1.83
C ASN A 95 -0.03 7.57 -1.85
N VAL A 96 0.35 8.25 -0.77
CA VAL A 96 1.60 9.03 -0.77
C VAL A 96 2.85 8.17 -0.99
N VAL A 97 2.87 6.93 -0.50
CA VAL A 97 4.00 6.02 -0.77
C VAL A 97 4.01 5.61 -2.24
N GLY A 98 2.85 5.30 -2.81
CA GLY A 98 2.76 4.95 -4.23
C GLY A 98 3.10 6.12 -5.15
N GLU A 99 2.77 7.34 -4.74
CA GLU A 99 3.14 8.59 -5.42
C GLU A 99 4.67 8.77 -5.46
N GLU A 100 5.36 8.58 -4.32
CA GLU A 100 6.83 8.67 -4.25
C GLU A 100 7.51 7.61 -5.14
N VAL A 101 7.00 6.38 -5.13
CA VAL A 101 7.50 5.32 -6.02
C VAL A 101 7.27 5.69 -7.48
N ALA A 102 6.09 6.21 -7.83
CA ALA A 102 5.75 6.61 -9.20
C ALA A 102 6.66 7.72 -9.74
N LYS A 103 7.11 8.65 -8.88
CA LYS A 103 8.08 9.70 -9.25
C LYS A 103 9.42 9.12 -9.71
N ILE A 104 9.78 7.91 -9.26
CA ILE A 104 11.05 7.26 -9.59
C ILE A 104 10.90 6.28 -10.75
N VAL A 105 9.87 5.43 -10.73
CA VAL A 105 9.71 4.35 -11.73
C VAL A 105 8.89 4.75 -12.95
N GLY A 106 8.17 5.87 -12.87
CA GLY A 106 7.19 6.33 -13.85
C GLY A 106 5.79 5.77 -13.60
N THR A 107 4.82 6.24 -14.39
CA THR A 107 3.42 5.77 -14.37
C THR A 107 3.04 4.92 -15.58
N THR A 108 3.94 4.82 -16.57
CA THR A 108 3.69 4.13 -17.83
C THR A 108 4.36 2.76 -17.83
N CYS A 109 3.55 1.75 -18.15
CA CYS A 109 4.00 0.48 -18.70
C CYS A 109 3.98 0.64 -20.23
#